data_AF-A0A101HZ17-F1
#
_entry.id   AF-A0A101HZ17-F1
#
_cell.length_a   1.000
_cell.length_b   1.000
_cell.length_c   1.000
_cell.angle_alpha   90.00
_cell.angle_beta   90.00
_cell.angle_gamma   90.00
#
_symmetry.space_group_name_H-M   'P 1'
#
loop_
_entity.id
_entity.type
_entity.pdbx_description
1 polymer ?
#
loop_
_entity_poly.entity_id
_entity_poly.type
_entity_poly.pdbx_seq_one_letter_code
_entity_poly.pdbx_strand_id
1 'polypeptide(L)' 'MLIARGGVTSHAAVTTAQLGKICVVNCKHLIVLEGEKTCTINNNEFKTGDKIAIDAYLGNIYKGNHAIELEQISYIE' A
#
# COMPACT_ATOMS: atom_id res chain seq x y z
N MET A 1 1.83 2.94 2.01
CA MET A 1 3.03 2.07 2.14
C MET A 1 2.62 0.61 1.93
N LEU A 2 3.44 -0.19 1.26
CA LEU A 2 3.20 -1.63 1.07
C LEU A 2 4.31 -2.42 1.75
N ILE A 3 3.95 -3.45 2.52
CA ILE A 3 4.90 -4.29 3.25
C ILE A 3 4.73 -5.74 2.82
N ALA A 4 5.77 -6.34 2.25
CA ALA A 4 5.75 -7.73 1.82
C ALA A 4 5.59 -8.70 3.00
N ARG A 5 6.32 -8.47 4.10
CA ARG A 5 6.32 -9.32 5.29
C ARG A 5 6.17 -8.49 6.57
N GLY A 6 5.31 -8.96 7.47
CA GLY A 6 5.03 -8.28 8.73
C GLY A 6 3.53 -8.06 8.90
N GLY A 7 3.07 -8.11 10.15
CA GLY A 7 1.68 -7.88 10.51
C GLY A 7 1.41 -6.44 10.92
N VAL A 8 0.18 -6.20 11.40
CA VAL A 8 -0.30 -4.89 11.86
C VAL A 8 0.49 -4.33 13.05
N THR A 9 1.17 -5.19 13.80
CA THR A 9 2.03 -4.82 14.95
C THR A 9 3.50 -4.68 14.57
N SER A 10 3.87 -4.83 13.30
CA SER A 10 5.26 -4.67 12.86
C SER A 10 5.70 -3.21 12.95
N HIS A 11 7.01 -2.98 13.11
CA HIS A 11 7.59 -1.64 13.25
C HIS A 11 7.12 -0.70 12.14
N ALA A 12 7.23 -1.12 10.88
CA ALA A 12 6.81 -0.30 9.74
C ALA A 12 5.30 0.02 9.76
N ALA A 13 4.45 -0.95 10.12
CA ALA A 13 3.00 -0.75 10.21
C ALA A 13 2.63 0.26 11.31
N VAL A 14 3.17 0.08 12.52
CA VAL A 14 2.92 0.97 13.66
C VAL A 14 3.40 2.39 13.37
N THR A 15 4.61 2.55 12.84
CA THR A 15 5.16 3.87 12.47
C THR A 15 4.30 4.54 11.41
N THR A 16 3.81 3.81 10.40
CA THR A 16 2.98 4.39 9.34
C THR A 16 1.61 4.83 9.86
N ALA A 17 1.02 4.06 10.77
CA ALA A 17 -0.21 4.43 11.45
C ALA A 17 -0.02 5.70 12.31
N GLN A 18 1.07 5.80 13.06
CA GLN A 18 1.41 7.00 13.85
C GLN A 18 1.58 8.26 12.98
N LEU A 19 2.05 8.09 11.74
CA LEU A 19 2.18 9.18 10.77
C LEU A 19 0.86 9.53 10.06
N GLY A 20 -0.26 8.90 10.41
CA GLY A 20 -1.56 9.12 9.77
C GLY A 20 -1.54 8.72 8.29
N LYS A 21 -0.71 7.74 7.90
CA LYS A 21 -0.59 7.25 6.53
C LYS A 21 -1.20 5.87 6.39
N ILE A 22 -1.70 5.58 5.20
CA ILE A 22 -2.24 4.27 4.88
C ILE A 22 -1.12 3.24 4.68
N CYS A 23 -1.36 2.00 5.11
CA CYS A 23 -0.49 0.87 4.78
C CYS A 23 -1.26 -0.40 4.52
N VAL A 24 -0.72 -1.24 3.63
CA VAL A 24 -1.14 -2.64 3.47
C VAL A 24 0.02 -3.51 3.89
N VAL A 25 -0.24 -4.42 4.81
CA VAL A 25 0.76 -5.30 5.42
C VAL A 25 0.63 -6.72 4.88
N ASN A 26 1.67 -7.53 5.06
CA ASN A 26 1.67 -8.94 4.64
C ASN A 26 1.29 -9.16 3.16
N CYS A 27 1.75 -8.28 2.27
CA CYS A 27 1.54 -8.37 0.82
C CYS A 27 2.35 -9.56 0.25
N LYS A 28 1.84 -10.78 0.37
CA LYS A 28 2.57 -12.01 0.02
C LYS A 28 3.07 -12.07 -1.43
N HIS A 29 2.35 -11.40 -2.33
CA HIS A 29 2.68 -11.36 -3.75
C HIS A 29 3.59 -10.18 -4.14
N LEU A 30 3.96 -9.32 -3.18
CA LEU A 30 4.92 -8.25 -3.40
C LEU A 30 6.35 -8.81 -3.27
N ILE A 31 7.11 -8.76 -4.36
CA ILE A 31 8.54 -9.07 -4.39
C ILE A 31 9.28 -7.78 -4.74
N VAL A 32 10.25 -7.41 -3.89
CA VAL A 32 11.06 -6.20 -4.07
C VAL A 32 12.46 -6.60 -4.51
N LEU A 33 12.93 -6.03 -5.61
CA LEU A 33 14.28 -6.21 -6.15
C LEU A 33 15.04 -4.90 -5.92
N GLU A 34 15.62 -4.76 -4.72
CA GLU A 34 16.23 -3.51 -4.26
C GLU A 34 17.36 -3.03 -5.18
N GLY A 35 18.22 -3.95 -5.64
CA GLY A 35 19.33 -3.62 -6.54
C GLY A 35 18.88 -3.04 -7.89
N GLU A 36 17.68 -3.40 -8.34
CA GLU A 36 17.10 -2.97 -9.61
C GLU A 36 16.17 -1.76 -9.45
N LYS A 37 15.81 -1.40 -8.21
CA LYS A 37 14.79 -0.39 -7.89
C LYS A 37 13.44 -0.70 -8.54
N THR A 38 13.12 -1.98 -8.60
CA THR A 38 11.86 -2.52 -9.14
C THR A 38 11.15 -3.37 -8.10
N CYS A 39 9.85 -3.56 -8.29
CA CYS A 39 9.10 -4.58 -7.58
C CYS A 39 8.06 -5.22 -8.49
N THR A 40 7.64 -6.43 -8.13
CA THR A 40 6.50 -7.09 -8.75
C THR A 40 5.40 -7.29 -7.72
N ILE A 41 4.16 -7.09 -8.15
CA ILE A 41 2.96 -7.44 -7.38
C ILE A 41 2.13 -8.34 -8.28
N ASN A 42 2.00 -9.62 -7.90
CA ASN A 42 1.50 -10.66 -8.79
C ASN A 42 2.34 -10.69 -10.09
N ASN A 43 1.69 -10.53 -11.25
CA ASN A 43 2.32 -10.53 -12.57
C ASN A 43 2.62 -9.11 -13.10
N ASN A 44 2.51 -8.08 -12.25
CA ASN A 44 2.76 -6.70 -12.65
C ASN A 44 4.11 -6.23 -12.12
N GLU A 45 5.01 -5.86 -13.02
CA GLU A 45 6.24 -5.15 -12.71
C GLU A 45 5.98 -3.66 -12.55
N PHE A 46 6.64 -3.06 -11.57
CA PHE A 46 6.65 -1.63 -11.28
C PHE A 46 8.09 -1.14 -11.13
N LYS A 47 8.35 0.02 -11.70
CA LYS A 47 9.61 0.75 -11.56
C LYS A 47 9.40 2.01 -10.73
N THR A 48 10.52 2.58 -10.30
CA THR A 48 10.50 3.87 -9.61
C THR A 48 9.79 4.92 -10.46
N GLY A 49 8.78 5.58 -9.88
CA GLY A 49 7.97 6.60 -10.55
C GLY A 49 6.64 6.08 -11.12
N ASP A 50 6.44 4.77 -11.21
CA ASP A 50 5.16 4.21 -11.64
C ASP A 50 4.05 4.54 -10.64
N LYS A 51 2.88 4.89 -11.17
CA LYS A 51 1.71 5.19 -10.36
C LYS A 51 1.01 3.91 -9.93
N ILE A 52 0.63 3.88 -8.67
CA ILE A 52 -0.25 2.87 -8.07
C ILE A 52 -1.35 3.57 -7.28
N ALA A 53 -2.53 2.95 -7.25
CA ALA A 53 -3.58 3.31 -6.31
C ALA A 53 -3.72 2.22 -5.25
N ILE A 54 -4.03 2.62 -4.02
CA ILE A 54 -4.12 1.70 -2.88
C ILE A 54 -5.43 1.99 -2.15
N ASP A 55 -6.21 0.95 -1.94
CA ASP A 55 -7.31 0.93 -0.97
C ASP A 55 -6.84 0.10 0.22
N ALA A 56 -6.43 0.78 1.29
CA ALA A 56 -5.89 0.12 2.48
C ALA A 56 -6.97 -0.44 3.42
N TYR A 57 -8.25 -0.11 3.20
CA TYR A 57 -9.35 -0.68 3.98
C TYR A 57 -9.66 -2.10 3.50
N LEU A 58 -9.77 -2.28 2.18
CA LEU A 58 -9.97 -3.61 1.57
C LEU A 58 -8.65 -4.36 1.32
N GLY A 59 -7.51 -3.65 1.36
CA GLY A 59 -6.19 -4.21 1.04
C GLY A 59 -5.91 -4.33 -0.45
N ASN A 60 -6.68 -3.64 -1.30
CA ASN A 60 -6.54 -3.70 -2.75
C ASN A 60 -5.43 -2.77 -3.26
N ILE A 61 -4.72 -3.23 -4.30
CA ILE A 61 -3.64 -2.50 -4.96
C ILE A 61 -3.93 -2.51 -6.46
N TYR A 62 -3.94 -1.33 -7.06
CA TYR A 62 -4.28 -1.15 -8.47
C TYR A 62 -3.11 -0.52 -9.22
N LYS A 63 -2.85 -1.04 -10.43
CA LYS A 63 -1.87 -0.44 -11.34
C LYS A 63 -2.43 0.84 -11.94
N GLY A 64 -1.59 1.87 -12.03
CA GLY A 64 -1.93 3.15 -12.62
C GLY A 64 -2.50 4.16 -11.63
N ASN A 65 -3.07 5.23 -12.18
CA ASN A 65 -3.70 6.30 -11.42
C ASN A 65 -5.22 6.15 -11.51
N HIS A 66 -5.88 6.06 -10.36
CA HIS A 66 -7.34 5.94 -10.28
C HIS A 66 -7.89 7.20 -9.62
N ALA A 67 -9.09 7.63 -10.04
CA ALA A 67 -9.79 8.70 -9.36
C ALA A 67 -10.11 8.26 -7.93
N ILE A 68 -9.87 9.14 -6.97
CA ILE A 68 -10.24 8.93 -5.57
C ILE A 68 -11.47 9.74 -5.28
N GLU A 69 -12.41 9.15 -4.54
CA GLU A 69 -13.55 9.86 -3.97
C GLU A 69 -13.32 9.98 -2.46
N LEU A 70 -13.43 11.19 -1.94
CA LEU A 70 -13.30 11.45 -0.51
C LEU A 70 -14.72 11.51 0.06
N GLU A 71 -15.15 10.41 0.67
CA GLU A 71 -16.43 10.38 1.37
C GLU A 71 -16.22 10.80 2.83
N GLN A 72 -16.75 11.96 3.20
CA GLN A 72 -16.70 12.45 4.58
C GLN A 72 -17.87 11.85 5.36
N ILE A 73 -17.64 10.75 6.06
CA ILE A 73 -18.63 10.18 6.97
C ILE A 73 -18.71 11.09 8.20
N SER A 74 -19.81 11.83 8.33
CA SER A 74 -20.11 12.60 9.53
C SER A 74 -20.75 11.66 10.56
N TYR A 75 -20.08 11.40 11.68
CA TYR A 75 -20.70 10.72 12.80
C TYR A 75 -21.70 11.68 13.44
N ILE A 76 -22.98 11.31 13.43
CA ILE A 76 -24.01 12.00 14.20
C ILE A 76 -23.90 11.44 15.63
N GLU A 77 -23.53 12.30 16.59
CA GLU A 77 -23.61 12.01 18.03
C GLU A 77 -25.06 11.89 18.50
#